data_AF-A0A4U0P0B2-F1
#
_entry.id   AF-A0A4U0P0B2-F1
#
_cell.length_a   1.000
_cell.length_b   1.000
_cell.length_c   1.000
_cell.angle_alpha   90.00
_cell.angle_beta   90.00
_cell.angle_gamma   90.00
#
_symmetry.space_group_name_H-M   'P 1'
#
loop_
_entity.id
_entity.type
_entity.pdbx_description
1 polymer ?
#
loop_
_entity_poly.entity_id
_entity_poly.type
_entity_poly.pdbx_seq_one_letter_code
_entity_poly.pdbx_strand_id
1 'polypeptide(L)' 'MTMIVIHPDNKEQLDAVKAFVKALKIKFETIEKDSYYNLEFVKRVLDAENSAKEGNVTRIKDAKNIWADIL' A
#
# COMPACT_ATOMS: atom_id res chain seq x y z
N MET A 1 -21.37 -4.59 -12.11
CA MET A 1 -20.94 -3.28 -11.58
C MET A 1 -19.56 -3.01 -12.12
N THR A 2 -19.30 -1.81 -12.62
CA THR A 2 -18.07 -1.49 -13.36
C THR A 2 -17.35 -0.35 -12.65
N MET A 3 -16.04 -0.48 -12.49
CA MET A 3 -15.17 0.54 -11.90
C MET A 3 -14.42 1.27 -13.01
N ILE A 4 -14.29 2.59 -12.88
CA ILE A 4 -13.45 3.42 -13.75
C ILE A 4 -12.33 3.97 -12.89
N VAL A 5 -11.08 3.70 -13.28
CA VAL A 5 -9.87 4.25 -12.66
C VAL A 5 -9.27 5.26 -13.63
N ILE A 6 -9.05 6.49 -13.16
CA ILE A 6 -8.48 7.58 -13.95
C ILE A 6 -7.08 7.85 -13.40
N HIS A 7 -6.07 7.97 -14.28
CA HIS A 7 -4.69 8.25 -13.93
C HIS A 7 -4.30 9.65 -14.45
N PRO A 8 -4.53 10.73 -13.70
CA PRO A 8 -4.08 12.07 -14.08
C PRO A 8 -2.55 12.14 -14.06
N ASP A 9 -1.95 12.72 -15.10
CA ASP A 9 -0.50 12.88 -15.22
C ASP A 9 0.04 14.07 -14.43
N ASN A 10 -0.82 15.05 -14.12
CA ASN A 10 -0.46 16.27 -13.42
C ASN A 10 -1.60 16.82 -12.55
N LYS A 11 -1.28 17.84 -11.74
CA LYS A 11 -2.22 18.47 -10.81
C LYS A 11 -3.42 19.11 -11.52
N GLU A 12 -3.20 19.72 -12.67
CA GLU A 12 -4.27 20.39 -13.44
C GLU A 12 -5.32 19.39 -13.94
N GLN A 13 -4.88 18.24 -14.48
CA GLN A 13 -5.78 17.15 -14.87
C GLN A 13 -6.54 16.59 -13.66
N LEU A 14 -5.88 16.41 -12.51
CA LEU A 14 -6.53 15.93 -11.29
C LEU A 14 -7.63 16.89 -10.82
N ASP A 15 -7.35 18.20 -10.82
CA ASP A 15 -8.31 19.22 -10.39
C ASP A 15 -9.49 19.32 -11.35
N ALA A 16 -9.26 19.18 -12.66
CA ALA A 16 -10.32 19.10 -13.67
C ALA A 16 -11.26 17.89 -13.46
N VAL A 17 -10.69 16.71 -13.22
CA VAL A 17 -11.46 15.48 -12.94
C VAL A 17 -12.29 15.63 -11.66
N LYS A 18 -11.68 16.15 -10.58
CA LYS A 18 -12.39 16.40 -9.32
C LYS A 18 -13.57 17.36 -9.50
N ALA A 19 -13.38 18.44 -10.24
CA ALA A 19 -14.44 19.41 -10.52
C ALA A 19 -15.59 18.78 -11.31
N PHE A 20 -15.26 18.02 -12.36
CA PHE A 20 -16.24 17.33 -13.20
C PHE A 20 -17.09 16.32 -12.40
N VAL A 21 -16.45 15.43 -11.64
CA VAL A 21 -17.13 14.40 -10.84
C VAL A 21 -17.97 15.03 -9.73
N LYS A 22 -17.48 16.11 -9.10
CA LYS A 22 -18.24 16.87 -8.09
C LYS A 22 -19.47 17.55 -8.67
N ALA A 23 -19.39 18.11 -9.88
CA ALA A 23 -20.52 18.74 -10.56
C ALA A 23 -21.65 17.72 -10.84
N LEU A 24 -21.28 16.47 -11.11
CA LEU A 24 -22.20 15.36 -11.31
C LEU A 24 -22.72 14.74 -9.99
N LYS A 25 -22.30 15.26 -8.83
CA LYS A 25 -22.64 14.74 -7.49
C LYS A 25 -22.28 13.26 -7.30
N ILE A 26 -21.25 12.79 -8.01
CA ILE A 26 -20.74 11.43 -7.88
C ILE A 26 -19.76 11.39 -6.70
N LYS A 27 -19.87 10.36 -5.85
CA LYS A 27 -18.90 10.11 -4.78
C LYS A 27 -17.61 9.55 -5.37
N PHE A 28 -16.47 10.05 -4.91
CA PHE A 28 -15.15 9.59 -5.36
C PHE A 28 -14.17 9.54 -4.20
N GLU A 29 -13.14 8.73 -4.36
CA GLU A 29 -12.02 8.57 -3.44
C GLU A 29 -10.73 8.99 -4.15
N THR A 30 -9.81 9.61 -3.42
CA THR A 30 -8.47 9.93 -3.93
C THR A 30 -7.49 8.98 -3.28
N ILE A 31 -6.82 8.16 -4.09
CA ILE A 31 -5.73 7.29 -3.65
C ILE A 31 -4.44 8.03 -3.98
N GLU A 32 -3.71 8.46 -2.95
CA GLU A 32 -2.42 9.11 -3.18
C GLU A 32 -1.37 8.08 -3.58
N LYS A 33 -0.40 8.50 -4.40
CA LYS A 33 0.65 7.62 -4.93
C LYS A 33 1.52 7.01 -3.82
N ASP A 34 1.56 7.63 -2.64
CA ASP A 34 2.26 7.09 -1.46
C ASP A 34 1.37 6.17 -0.61
N SER A 35 0.09 6.01 -0.97
CA SER A 35 -0.87 5.16 -0.27
C SER A 35 -1.04 3.77 -0.89
N TYR A 36 -0.18 3.35 -1.82
CA TYR A 36 -0.24 1.97 -2.36
C TYR A 36 -0.01 0.91 -1.28
N TYR A 37 0.68 1.28 -0.21
CA TYR A 37 0.84 0.44 0.97
C TYR A 37 0.06 1.01 2.13
N ASN A 38 -0.74 0.16 2.77
CA ASN A 38 -1.39 0.49 4.03
C ASN A 38 -0.32 0.96 5.05
N LEU A 39 -0.51 2.12 5.69
CA LEU A 39 0.48 2.68 6.62
C LEU A 39 0.78 1.73 7.81
N GLU A 40 -0.20 0.96 8.27
CA GLU A 40 -0.01 -0.08 9.28
C GLU A 40 0.89 -1.20 8.76
N PHE A 41 0.71 -1.60 7.49
CA PHE A 41 1.59 -2.57 6.83
C PHE A 41 3.03 -2.06 6.73
N VAL A 42 3.23 -0.81 6.29
CA VAL A 42 4.56 -0.18 6.23
C VAL A 42 5.21 -0.15 7.61
N LYS A 43 4.46 0.26 8.64
CA LYS A 43 4.95 0.29 10.02
C LYS A 43 5.40 -1.09 10.49
N ARG A 44 4.60 -2.14 10.25
CA ARG A 44 4.95 -3.53 10.62
C ARG A 44 6.23 -4.01 9.94
N VAL A 45 6.46 -3.65 8.68
CA VAL A 45 7.69 -4.01 7.96
C VAL A 45 8.91 -3.31 8.57
N LEU A 46 8.81 -2.02 8.87
CA LEU A 46 9.88 -1.25 9.51
C LEU A 46 10.19 -1.77 10.93
N ASP A 47 9.16 -2.08 11.71
CA ASP A 47 9.32 -2.67 13.05
C ASP A 47 10.02 -4.04 12.98
N ALA A 48 9.66 -4.88 12.00
CA ALA A 48 10.32 -6.16 11.77
C ALA A 48 11.78 -6.01 11.35
N GLU A 49 12.10 -5.02 10.52
CA GLU A 49 13.48 -4.72 10.11
C GLU A 49 14.36 -4.30 11.29
N ASN A 50 13.84 -3.43 12.16
CA ASN A 50 14.56 -2.99 13.38
C ASN A 50 14.76 -4.17 14.34
N SER A 51 13.72 -4.98 14.56
CA SER A 51 13.81 -6.19 15.38
C SER A 51 14.86 -7.19 14.86
N ALA A 52 14.95 -7.36 13.53
CA ALA A 52 15.98 -8.19 12.92
C ALA A 52 17.40 -7.64 13.14
N LYS A 53 17.59 -6.31 13.06
CA LYS A 53 18.87 -5.64 13.37
C LYS A 53 19.28 -5.81 14.84
N GLU A 54 18.30 -5.89 15.74
CA GLU A 54 18.51 -6.18 17.16
C GLU A 54 18.82 -7.66 17.44
N GLY A 55 18.76 -8.53 16.41
CA GLY A 55 19.09 -9.94 16.51
C GLY A 55 17.90 -10.86 16.79
N ASN A 56 16.66 -10.34 16.76
CA ASN A 56 15.43 -11.13 16.90
C ASN A 56 15.10 -11.85 15.58
N VAL A 57 15.99 -12.75 15.16
CA VAL A 57 15.87 -13.53 13.92
C VAL A 57 15.87 -15.02 14.22
N THR A 58 15.14 -15.77 13.40
CA THR A 58 15.18 -17.24 13.43
C THR A 58 15.89 -17.75 12.18
N ARG A 59 16.82 -18.69 12.37
CA ARG A 59 17.55 -19.29 11.26
C ARG A 59 16.74 -20.42 10.65
N ILE A 60 16.39 -20.28 9.38
CA ILE A 60 15.78 -21.35 8.58
C ILE A 60 16.86 -22.37 8.22
N LYS A 61 16.60 -23.64 8.55
CA LYS A 61 17.51 -24.76 8.29
C LYS A 61 17.27 -25.36 6.92
N ASP A 62 16.01 -25.44 6.50
CA ASP A 62 15.59 -25.94 5.19
C ASP A 62 14.75 -24.90 4.45
N ALA A 63 15.30 -24.33 3.39
CA ALA A 63 14.60 -23.36 2.56
C ALA A 63 13.38 -23.94 1.83
N LYS A 64 13.30 -25.28 1.68
CA LYS A 64 12.14 -25.96 1.09
C LYS A 64 10.99 -26.15 2.07
N ASN A 65 11.27 -26.08 3.38
CA ASN A 65 10.27 -26.21 4.43
C ASN A 65 10.48 -25.20 5.56
N ILE A 66 10.24 -23.93 5.24
CA ILE A 66 10.41 -22.83 6.19
C ILE A 66 9.46 -22.92 7.40
N TRP A 67 8.30 -23.56 7.23
CA TRP A 67 7.26 -23.65 8.25
C TRP A 67 7.70 -24.42 9.51
N ALA A 68 8.63 -25.36 9.36
CA ALA A 68 9.16 -26.13 10.49
C ALA A 68 9.98 -25.30 11.48
N ASP A 69 10.49 -24.14 11.06
CA ASP A 69 11.35 -23.27 11.88
C ASP A 69 10.65 -21.94 12.27
N ILE A 70 9.47 -21.61 11.75
CA ILE A 70 8.77 -20.31 12.00
C ILE A 70 7.38 -20.43 12.64
N LEU A 71 6.89 -21.66 12.85
CA LEU A 71 5.68 -21.98 13.62
C LEU A 71 6.09 -22.49 15.01
#